data_AF-A0AAV4S267-F1
#
_entry.id   AF-A0AAV4S267-F1
#
_cell.length_a   1.000
_cell.length_b   1.000
_cell.length_c   1.000
_cell.angle_alpha   90.00
_cell.angle_beta   90.00
_cell.angle_gamma   90.00
#
_symmetry.space_group_name_H-M   'P 1'
#
loop_
_entity.id
_entity.type
_entity.pdbx_description
1 polymer ?
#
loop_
_entity_poly.entity_id
_entity_poly.type
_entity_poly.pdbx_seq_one_letter_code
_entity_poly.pdbx_strand_id
1 'polypeptide(L)'
;MRVSRQLRTPRCLDTVRPGAEPSTEPRIRTGDIVSHQGHVTSYLNISDARVEDSGVYRCDISNDVGAVWHSARLNVYGPPFIRPFPNISAISGQELVLNCPVGGYPIKSITWQKGT
;
A
#
# COMPACT_ATOMS: atom_id res chain seq x y z
N MET A 1 9.12 -12.47 -15.05
CA MET A 1 7.70 -12.05 -14.95
C MET A 1 7.69 -10.62 -14.40
N ARG A 2 6.68 -9.80 -14.70
CA ARG A 2 6.83 -8.33 -14.60
C ARG A 2 5.58 -7.65 -14.04
N VAL A 3 5.50 -7.52 -12.72
CA VAL A 3 4.62 -6.57 -12.05
C VAL A 3 5.09 -5.16 -12.40
N SER A 4 4.54 -4.51 -13.41
CA SER A 4 4.76 -3.08 -13.60
C SER A 4 3.47 -2.46 -14.04
N ARG A 5 3.10 -1.34 -13.42
CA ARG A 5 2.27 -0.34 -14.13
C ARG A 5 3.16 0.23 -15.23
N GLN A 6 2.76 0.00 -16.50
CA GLN A 6 3.44 0.39 -17.75
C GLN A 6 4.40 1.59 -17.58
N LEU A 7 5.71 1.46 -17.82
CA LEU A 7 6.35 1.28 -19.13
C LEU A 7 7.70 0.49 -19.08
N ARG A 8 7.87 -0.49 -20.00
CA ARG A 8 9.11 -1.15 -20.58
C ARG A 8 10.31 -1.63 -19.70
N THR A 9 10.81 -2.87 -19.95
CA THR A 9 11.73 -3.81 -19.19
C THR A 9 11.07 -5.10 -18.61
N PRO A 10 11.64 -5.95 -17.72
CA PRO A 10 10.94 -7.08 -17.05
C PRO A 10 11.22 -7.11 -15.53
N ARG A 11 10.40 -6.44 -14.71
CA ARG A 11 10.55 -6.35 -13.24
C ARG A 11 9.25 -6.06 -12.49
N CYS A 12 9.04 -6.79 -11.41
CA CYS A 12 7.91 -6.63 -10.53
C CYS A 12 8.08 -5.38 -9.58
N LEU A 13 7.12 -4.44 -9.45
CA LEU A 13 7.22 -3.13 -8.75
C LEU A 13 5.86 -2.56 -8.25
N ASP A 14 5.94 -1.94 -7.08
CA ASP A 14 4.91 -1.50 -6.12
C ASP A 14 3.77 -0.59 -6.60
N THR A 15 2.57 -0.75 -6.02
CA THR A 15 1.52 0.27 -6.04
C THR A 15 1.71 1.26 -4.89
N VAL A 16 2.48 2.31 -5.13
CA VAL A 16 2.38 3.56 -4.35
C VAL A 16 1.46 4.53 -5.11
N ARG A 17 0.74 5.38 -4.36
CA ARG A 17 -0.24 6.39 -4.80
C ARG A 17 0.12 7.10 -6.13
N PRO A 18 -0.86 7.62 -6.89
CA PRO A 18 -0.59 8.45 -8.07
C PRO A 18 0.26 9.66 -7.63
N GLY A 19 1.54 9.71 -8.03
CA GLY A 19 2.50 10.75 -7.63
C GLY A 19 3.70 10.26 -6.79
N ALA A 20 3.89 8.96 -6.59
CA ALA A 20 5.06 8.44 -5.89
C ALA A 20 6.18 7.99 -6.85
N GLU A 21 7.35 8.57 -6.62
CA GLU A 21 8.68 8.14 -7.10
C GLU A 21 8.93 6.63 -6.90
N PRO A 22 9.82 5.99 -7.68
CA PRO A 22 10.21 4.60 -7.47
C PRO A 22 10.63 4.37 -6.01
N SER A 23 10.05 3.35 -5.37
CA SER A 23 10.27 3.05 -3.96
C SER A 23 11.76 2.77 -3.71
N THR A 24 12.46 3.73 -3.13
CA THR A 24 13.76 3.56 -2.47
C THR A 24 13.63 2.81 -1.13
N GLU A 25 12.50 2.15 -0.90
CA GLU A 25 12.09 1.60 0.38
C GLU A 25 12.72 0.21 0.58
N PRO A 26 13.74 0.06 1.46
CA PRO A 26 14.57 -1.14 1.54
C PRO A 26 13.82 -2.40 2.01
N ARG A 27 12.61 -2.22 2.55
CA ARG A 27 11.75 -3.27 3.10
C ARG A 27 10.82 -3.93 2.06
N ILE A 28 10.55 -3.28 0.94
CA ILE A 28 9.74 -3.88 -0.14
C ILE A 28 10.69 -4.32 -1.26
N ARG A 29 10.66 -5.61 -1.56
CA ARG A 29 11.59 -6.23 -2.50
C ARG A 29 10.85 -7.17 -3.41
N THR A 30 11.39 -7.27 -4.60
CA THR A 30 10.76 -8.03 -5.64
C THR A 30 11.80 -8.83 -6.41
N GLY A 31 11.48 -10.10 -6.71
CA GLY A 31 12.41 -10.99 -7.37
C GLY A 31 11.73 -12.07 -8.20
N ASP A 32 12.55 -12.77 -8.97
CA ASP A 32 12.16 -13.87 -9.86
C ASP A 32 12.98 -15.11 -9.48
N ILE A 33 12.33 -16.26 -9.42
CA ILE A 33 12.94 -17.56 -9.16
C ILE A 33 12.72 -18.43 -10.40
N VAL A 34 13.77 -19.10 -10.87
CA VAL A 34 13.70 -20.04 -11.98
C VAL A 34 13.84 -21.46 -11.44
N SER A 35 12.83 -22.29 -11.68
CA SER A 35 12.87 -23.71 -11.34
C SER A 35 13.80 -24.50 -12.28
N HIS A 36 14.18 -25.72 -11.88
CA HIS A 36 14.95 -26.64 -12.73
C HIS A 36 14.26 -26.99 -14.06
N GLN A 37 12.93 -26.88 -14.11
CA GLN A 37 12.12 -27.12 -15.31
C GLN A 37 11.96 -25.87 -16.19
N GLY A 38 12.63 -24.76 -15.85
CA GLY A 38 12.57 -23.50 -16.60
C GLY A 38 11.33 -22.65 -16.30
N HIS A 39 10.45 -23.07 -15.38
CA HIS A 39 9.33 -22.24 -14.93
C HIS A 39 9.86 -21.06 -14.09
N VAL A 40 9.42 -19.85 -14.44
CA VAL A 40 9.74 -18.60 -13.74
C VAL A 40 8.58 -18.21 -12.83
N THR A 41 8.86 -18.02 -11.54
CA THR A 41 7.92 -17.51 -10.54
C THR A 41 8.43 -16.19 -9.99
N SER A 42 7.63 -15.12 -10.11
CA SER A 42 7.94 -13.85 -9.44
C SER A 42 7.28 -13.76 -8.08
N TYR A 43 7.93 -13.08 -7.15
CA TYR A 43 7.45 -12.88 -5.78
C TYR A 43 7.66 -11.44 -5.33
N LEU A 44 6.77 -10.99 -4.44
CA LEU A 44 6.86 -9.75 -3.69
C LEU A 44 7.15 -10.09 -2.23
N ASN A 45 8.17 -9.48 -1.65
CA ASN A 45 8.56 -9.63 -0.26
C ASN A 45 8.46 -8.28 0.45
N ILE A 46 7.71 -8.23 1.54
CA ILE A 46 7.53 -7.04 2.38
C ILE A 46 8.01 -7.42 3.79
N SER A 47 9.20 -6.95 4.17
CA SER A 47 9.68 -7.07 5.55
C SER A 47 9.10 -5.93 6.40
N ASP A 48 8.96 -6.13 7.71
CA ASP A 48 8.39 -5.12 8.63
C ASP A 48 7.06 -4.55 8.08
N ALA A 49 6.13 -5.45 7.75
CA ALA A 49 4.87 -5.08 7.12
C ALA A 49 4.05 -4.15 8.05
N ARG A 50 3.57 -3.05 7.49
CA ARG A 50 2.80 -2.03 8.21
C ARG A 50 1.39 -1.94 7.68
N VAL A 51 0.48 -1.36 8.45
CA VAL A 51 -0.93 -1.24 8.05
C VAL A 51 -1.06 -0.45 6.74
N GLU A 52 -0.14 0.49 6.48
CA GLU A 52 -0.08 1.30 5.26
C GLU A 52 0.25 0.47 4.01
N ASP A 53 0.81 -0.73 4.16
CA ASP A 53 1.05 -1.66 3.05
C ASP A 53 -0.22 -2.41 2.63
N SER A 54 -1.32 -2.26 3.37
CA SER A 54 -2.60 -2.86 2.98
C SER A 54 -3.09 -2.24 1.67
N GLY A 55 -3.48 -3.08 0.72
CA GLY A 55 -3.86 -2.62 -0.61
C GLY A 55 -4.13 -3.75 -1.58
N VAL A 56 -4.48 -3.39 -2.81
CA VAL A 56 -4.60 -4.36 -3.91
C VAL A 56 -3.29 -4.35 -4.68
N TYR A 57 -2.62 -5.49 -4.69
CA TYR A 57 -1.42 -5.73 -5.47
C TYR A 57 -1.81 -6.45 -6.77
N ARG A 58 -1.12 -6.12 -7.86
CA ARG A 58 -1.39 -6.71 -9.18
C ARG A 58 -0.12 -7.23 -9.79
N CYS A 59 -0.17 -8.44 -10.33
CA CYS A 59 0.85 -8.96 -11.22
C CYS A 59 0.42 -8.73 -12.67
N ASP A 60 1.32 -8.16 -13.45
CA ASP A 60 1.16 -7.97 -14.89
C ASP A 60 2.15 -8.93 -15.60
N ILE A 61 1.75 -9.49 -16.74
CA ILE A 61 2.58 -10.37 -17.58
C ILE A 61 2.32 -9.97 -19.02
N SER A 62 3.37 -9.68 -19.77
CA SER A 62 3.27 -9.29 -21.18
C SER A 62 4.37 -9.92 -22.02
N ASN A 63 4.04 -10.29 -23.25
CA ASN A 63 4.96 -10.64 -24.30
C ASN A 63 4.61 -9.86 -25.59
N ASP A 64 5.28 -10.15 -26.70
CA ASP A 64 5.07 -9.44 -27.97
C ASP A 64 3.70 -9.71 -28.61
N VAL A 65 2.97 -10.72 -28.13
CA VAL A 65 1.66 -11.13 -28.66
C VAL A 65 0.50 -10.59 -27.81
N GLY A 66 0.72 -10.35 -26.53
CA GLY A 66 -0.34 -9.88 -25.64
C GLY A 66 0.07 -9.68 -24.18
N ALA A 67 -0.92 -9.33 -23.37
CA ALA A 67 -0.73 -9.10 -21.94
C ALA A 67 -1.90 -9.62 -21.12
N VAL A 68 -1.59 -10.14 -19.93
CA VAL A 68 -2.54 -10.62 -18.92
C VAL A 68 -2.14 -10.08 -17.56
N TRP A 69 -3.09 -10.03 -16.63
CA TRP A 69 -2.85 -9.56 -15.28
C TRP A 69 -3.71 -10.29 -14.26
N HIS A 70 -3.27 -10.28 -13.01
CA HIS A 70 -4.00 -10.84 -11.88
C HIS A 70 -3.81 -9.98 -10.64
N SER A 71 -4.88 -9.73 -9.88
CA SER A 71 -4.86 -8.85 -8.71
C SER A 71 -5.27 -9.61 -7.44
N ALA A 72 -4.65 -9.27 -6.32
CA ALA A 72 -4.98 -9.81 -5.00
C ALA A 72 -4.94 -8.70 -3.95
N ARG A 73 -5.81 -8.79 -2.94
CA ARG A 73 -5.82 -7.85 -1.81
C ARG A 73 -4.94 -8.36 -0.68
N LEU A 74 -4.02 -7.52 -0.22
CA LEU A 74 -3.26 -7.71 1.01
C LEU A 74 -3.92 -6.90 2.13
N ASN A 75 -4.26 -7.57 3.23
CA ASN A 75 -4.71 -6.92 4.46
C ASN A 75 -3.63 -7.12 5.53
N VAL A 76 -3.05 -6.03 6.01
CA VAL A 76 -2.09 -6.04 7.13
C VAL A 76 -2.84 -5.62 8.39
N TYR A 77 -2.75 -6.45 9.42
CA TYR A 77 -3.47 -6.25 10.67
C TYR A 77 -2.58 -5.50 11.66
N GLY A 78 -3.15 -4.52 12.34
CA GLY A 78 -2.44 -3.72 13.32
C GLY A 78 -3.40 -2.90 14.19
N PRO A 79 -2.97 -2.49 15.39
CA PRO A 79 -3.82 -1.75 16.32
C PRO A 79 -4.26 -0.41 15.72
N PRO A 80 -5.47 0.09 16.06
CA PRO A 80 -5.87 1.44 15.72
C PRO A 80 -4.92 2.46 16.34
N PHE A 81 -4.56 3.49 15.57
CA PHE A 81 -3.73 4.60 16.04
C PHE A 81 -4.19 5.91 15.40
N ILE A 82 -3.90 7.04 16.05
CA ILE A 82 -4.23 8.37 15.53
C ILE A 82 -2.96 8.91 14.86
N ARG A 83 -3.05 9.25 13.57
CA ARG A 83 -1.96 9.95 12.87
C ARG A 83 -1.82 11.37 13.42
N PRO A 84 -0.62 11.96 13.41
CA PRO A 84 -0.45 13.37 13.75
C PRO A 84 -1.38 14.26 12.91
N PHE A 85 -2.06 15.21 13.55
CA PHE A 85 -2.88 16.24 12.90
C PHE A 85 -2.63 17.60 13.56
N PRO A 86 -2.78 18.71 12.80
CA PRO A 86 -2.44 20.04 13.30
C PRO A 86 -3.42 20.50 14.39
N ASN A 87 -2.94 21.41 15.24
CA ASN A 87 -3.81 22.16 16.14
C ASN A 87 -4.75 23.04 15.31
N ILE A 88 -6.04 23.00 15.63
CA ILE A 88 -7.08 23.77 14.93
C ILE A 88 -7.68 24.76 15.92
N SER A 89 -7.68 26.05 15.54
CA SER A 89 -8.35 27.12 16.27
C SER A 89 -9.67 27.48 15.58
N ALA A 90 -10.70 27.79 16.36
CA ALA A 90 -11.98 28.27 15.86
C ALA A 90 -12.41 29.54 16.59
N ILE A 91 -13.21 30.37 15.92
CA ILE A 91 -13.85 31.53 16.53
C ILE A 91 -15.12 31.08 17.25
N SER A 92 -15.39 31.63 18.43
CA SER A 92 -16.61 31.33 19.18
C SER A 92 -17.86 31.59 18.31
N GLY A 93 -18.79 30.63 18.33
CA GLY A 93 -20.02 30.69 17.54
C GLY A 93 -19.89 30.23 16.09
N GLN A 94 -18.70 29.88 15.62
CA GLN A 94 -18.50 29.28 14.29
C GLN A 94 -18.42 27.74 14.36
N GLU A 95 -18.81 27.09 13.27
CA GLU A 95 -18.69 25.64 13.10
C GLU A 95 -17.21 25.23 13.00
N LEU A 96 -16.85 24.15 13.70
CA LEU A 96 -15.52 23.56 13.68
C LEU A 96 -15.61 22.09 13.26
N VAL A 97 -14.92 21.74 12.18
CA VAL A 97 -14.81 20.35 11.69
C VAL A 97 -13.45 19.79 12.11
N LEU A 98 -13.48 18.75 12.95
CA LEU A 98 -12.29 18.01 13.37
C LEU A 98 -12.20 16.68 12.63
N ASN A 99 -11.20 16.53 11.77
CA ASN A 99 -10.90 15.27 11.11
C ASN A 99 -10.03 14.41 12.03
N CYS A 100 -10.46 13.18 12.34
CA CYS A 100 -9.65 12.20 13.07
C CYS A 100 -8.91 11.31 12.08
N PRO A 101 -7.60 11.52 11.82
CA PRO A 101 -6.90 10.65 10.88
C PRO A 101 -6.49 9.34 11.57
N VAL A 102 -7.45 8.41 11.71
CA VAL A 102 -7.18 7.08 12.29
C VAL A 102 -6.52 6.17 11.26
N GLY A 103 -5.53 5.40 11.69
CA GLY A 103 -4.93 4.26 10.98
C GLY A 103 -5.13 2.98 11.80
N GLY A 104 -4.70 1.84 11.25
CA GLY A 104 -4.94 0.52 11.85
C GLY A 104 -6.02 -0.28 11.13
N TYR A 105 -6.00 -1.60 11.30
CA TYR A 105 -7.01 -2.50 10.73
C TYR A 105 -7.13 -3.80 11.54
N PRO A 106 -8.35 -4.26 11.87
CA PRO A 106 -9.64 -3.60 11.67
C PRO A 106 -9.94 -2.56 12.76
N ILE A 107 -10.64 -1.49 12.40
CA ILE A 107 -11.14 -0.47 13.34
C ILE A 107 -12.60 -0.78 13.66
N LYS A 108 -12.93 -1.02 14.93
CA LYS A 108 -14.30 -1.36 15.36
C LYS A 108 -15.20 -0.14 15.50
N SER A 109 -14.70 0.91 16.17
CA SER A 109 -15.44 2.15 16.43
C SER A 109 -14.47 3.30 16.68
N ILE A 110 -14.89 4.52 16.36
CA ILE A 110 -14.15 5.76 16.62
C ILE A 110 -15.05 6.67 17.45
N THR A 111 -14.53 7.23 18.53
CA THR A 111 -15.29 8.10 19.42
C THR A 111 -14.43 9.29 19.83
N TRP A 112 -15.02 10.47 19.86
CA TRP A 112 -14.37 11.69 20.33
C TRP A 112 -14.69 11.91 21.81
N GLN A 113 -13.69 12.34 22.56
CA GLN A 113 -13.84 12.73 23.96
C GLN A 113 -13.12 14.04 24.20
N LYS A 114 -13.75 14.92 24.98
CA LYS A 114 -13.11 16.13 25.49
C LYS A 114 -12.27 15.71 26.70
N GLY A 115 -10.97 15.96 26.66
CA GLY A 115 -10.09 15.78 27.82
C GLY A 115 -10.56 16.69 28.96
N THR A 116 -10.80 16.09 30.12
CA THR A 116 -11.12 16.78 31.38
C THR A 116 -9.85 17.32 32.03
#